data_AF-A0A8H4LDE8-F1
#
_entry.id   AF-A0A8H4LDE8-F1
#
_cell.length_a   1.000
_cell.length_b   1.000
_cell.length_c   1.000
_cell.angle_alpha   90.00
_cell.angle_beta   90.00
_cell.angle_gamma   90.00
#
_symmetry.space_group_name_H-M   'P 1'
#
loop_
_entity.id
_entity.type
_entity.pdbx_description
1 polymer ?
#
loop_
_entity_poly.entity_id
_entity_poly.type
_entity_poly.pdbx_seq_one_letter_code
_entity_poly.pdbx_strand_id
1 'polypeptide(L)'
;MGDAKPWADGPFQLISASVSGDQIENPAQGSRKLAAEMSLVHNLMLRGINSIYNQAINVGTRGTDKDKLDFANYAHQWGEMLKEHHETEETLVFPEIEKLTEAPGLMGDSVTEHHAFHEGLVQYQEYLDQVRNGKTEYDGEKFKIIIDSFVPTMQHHLAHEIEALLQLEKYEDKCDWAKWFKTTVDAIMGKQMRTSQFRTDQFPLMMILHDKSFEGGVWKSFPPVPWLVFVVMQWMFFYTRKDWWRFAPCDYNSQPQELPFAIDGYMYCTSFTYTKVVEIKTETTVASKMVMSEDQEGDKMQSTWTSSKAARVGEAVPATSGDSQDGTKLGALDVITTSCLEARTDKVWLELRPNGAGVVC
;
A
#
# COMPACT_ATOMS: atom_id res chain seq x y z
N MET A 1 -2.99 -14.51 -22.68
CA MET A 1 -2.80 -13.05 -22.90
C MET A 1 -1.54 -12.68 -22.14
N GLY A 2 -0.72 -11.75 -22.63
CA GLY A 2 0.45 -11.34 -21.86
C GLY A 2 0.00 -10.65 -20.57
N ASP A 3 0.65 -10.94 -19.45
CA ASP A 3 0.41 -10.24 -18.20
C ASP A 3 0.72 -8.76 -18.43
N ALA A 4 -0.29 -7.90 -18.25
CA ALA A 4 -0.12 -6.47 -18.39
C ALA A 4 0.31 -5.88 -17.03
N LYS A 5 1.27 -4.95 -17.06
CA LYS A 5 1.67 -4.18 -15.87
C LYS A 5 0.44 -3.64 -15.15
N PRO A 6 0.36 -3.77 -13.81
CA PRO A 6 -0.70 -3.14 -13.02
C PRO A 6 -0.75 -1.64 -13.28
N TRP A 7 -1.92 -1.17 -13.71
CA TRP A 7 -2.24 0.24 -13.88
C TRP A 7 -3.18 0.71 -12.76
N ALA A 8 -3.64 1.96 -12.81
CA ALA A 8 -4.29 2.62 -11.68
C ALA A 8 -5.82 2.42 -11.53
N ASP A 9 -6.39 1.40 -12.18
CA ASP A 9 -7.80 1.01 -11.99
C ASP A 9 -8.02 0.20 -10.69
N GLY A 10 -6.95 -0.27 -10.04
CA GLY A 10 -7.01 -0.98 -8.77
C GLY A 10 -5.70 -0.92 -7.96
N PRO A 11 -5.68 -1.45 -6.73
CA PRO A 11 -6.71 -2.33 -6.15
C PRO A 11 -7.95 -1.62 -5.59
N PHE A 12 -7.87 -0.32 -5.32
CA PHE A 12 -9.00 0.47 -4.82
C PHE A 12 -9.90 0.81 -6.00
N GLN A 13 -10.92 -0.03 -6.20
CA GLN A 13 -11.87 0.03 -7.32
C GLN A 13 -12.47 1.42 -7.51
N LEU A 14 -12.50 1.84 -8.77
CA LEU A 14 -13.11 3.07 -9.27
C LEU A 14 -14.65 3.01 -9.21
N ILE A 15 -15.27 4.19 -9.14
CA ILE A 15 -16.72 4.37 -9.17
C ILE A 15 -17.17 4.39 -10.64
N SER A 16 -18.02 3.44 -11.04
CA SER A 16 -18.59 3.40 -12.39
C SER A 16 -19.59 4.55 -12.61
N ALA A 17 -19.59 5.16 -13.79
CA ALA A 17 -20.59 6.15 -14.19
C ALA A 17 -22.02 5.57 -14.24
N SER A 18 -22.14 4.24 -14.28
CA SER A 18 -23.42 3.54 -14.13
C SER A 18 -24.08 3.75 -12.77
N VAL A 19 -23.33 4.07 -11.70
CA VAL A 19 -23.88 4.39 -10.37
C VAL A 19 -24.74 5.66 -10.43
N SER A 20 -24.22 6.72 -11.06
CA SER A 20 -24.98 7.95 -11.33
C SER A 20 -25.93 7.85 -12.54
N GLY A 21 -25.82 6.78 -13.33
CA GLY A 21 -26.53 6.61 -14.60
C GLY A 21 -26.10 7.58 -15.70
N ASP A 22 -24.86 8.10 -15.65
CA ASP A 22 -24.34 9.05 -16.64
C ASP A 22 -23.85 8.31 -17.89
N GLN A 23 -24.22 8.82 -19.07
CA GLN A 23 -23.94 8.17 -20.37
C GLN A 23 -23.61 9.22 -21.42
N ILE A 24 -22.82 8.84 -22.43
CA ILE A 24 -22.38 9.76 -23.51
C ILE A 24 -23.58 10.29 -24.31
N GLU A 25 -24.51 9.40 -24.67
CA GLU A 25 -25.69 9.72 -25.48
C GLU A 25 -26.85 10.28 -24.65
N ASN A 26 -26.89 10.00 -23.35
CA ASN A 26 -27.92 10.43 -22.42
C ASN A 26 -27.29 10.89 -21.09
N PRO A 27 -26.71 12.11 -21.03
CA PRO A 27 -26.07 12.62 -19.83
C PRO A 27 -27.04 12.77 -18.67
N ALA A 28 -26.57 12.42 -17.47
CA ALA A 28 -27.33 12.57 -16.23
C ALA A 28 -27.81 14.02 -16.01
N GLN A 29 -28.91 14.18 -15.28
CA GLN A 29 -29.55 15.47 -14.99
C GLN A 29 -29.83 15.62 -13.48
N GLY A 30 -30.03 16.85 -13.01
CA GLY A 30 -30.34 17.12 -11.59
C GLY A 30 -29.29 16.56 -10.63
N SER A 31 -29.75 15.98 -9.53
CA SER A 31 -28.97 15.25 -8.52
C SER A 31 -28.10 14.14 -9.11
N ARG A 32 -28.58 13.39 -10.12
CA ARG A 32 -27.75 12.40 -10.83
C ARG A 32 -26.56 13.04 -11.53
N LYS A 33 -26.70 14.26 -12.04
CA LYS A 33 -25.58 14.97 -12.68
C LYS A 33 -24.52 15.41 -11.68
N LEU A 34 -24.97 15.91 -10.52
CA LEU A 34 -24.11 16.21 -9.37
C LEU A 34 -23.33 14.94 -8.96
N ALA A 35 -24.03 13.83 -8.73
CA ALA A 35 -23.43 12.55 -8.38
C ALA A 35 -22.41 12.03 -9.42
N ALA A 36 -22.67 12.25 -10.71
CA ALA A 36 -21.74 11.90 -11.79
C ALA A 36 -20.46 12.77 -11.78
N GLU A 37 -20.60 14.09 -11.58
CA GLU A 37 -19.45 14.99 -11.49
C GLU A 37 -18.63 14.76 -10.22
N MET A 38 -19.27 14.37 -9.11
CA MET A 38 -18.56 13.96 -7.89
C MET A 38 -17.84 12.62 -8.07
N SER A 39 -18.49 11.64 -8.71
CA SER A 39 -17.86 10.35 -9.07
C SER A 39 -16.59 10.54 -9.92
N LEU A 40 -16.56 11.54 -10.80
CA LEU A 40 -15.36 11.92 -11.55
C LEU A 40 -14.25 12.38 -10.61
N VAL A 41 -14.54 13.31 -9.69
CA VAL A 41 -13.58 13.86 -8.71
C VAL A 41 -13.01 12.76 -7.82
N HIS A 42 -13.87 11.88 -7.28
CA HIS A 42 -13.48 10.74 -6.46
C HIS A 42 -12.58 9.77 -7.23
N ASN A 43 -12.86 9.57 -8.52
CA ASN A 43 -12.02 8.75 -9.40
C ASN A 43 -10.66 9.38 -9.72
N LEU A 44 -10.44 10.69 -9.53
CA LEU A 44 -9.10 11.28 -9.53
C LEU A 44 -8.32 10.79 -8.31
N MET A 45 -8.95 10.84 -7.12
CA MET A 45 -8.34 10.38 -5.86
C MET A 45 -8.05 8.89 -5.90
N LEU A 46 -9.00 8.06 -6.34
CA LEU A 46 -8.83 6.61 -6.43
C LEU A 46 -7.72 6.22 -7.43
N ARG A 47 -7.65 6.86 -8.62
CA ARG A 47 -6.52 6.67 -9.54
C ARG A 47 -5.18 7.13 -8.96
N GLY A 48 -5.17 8.25 -8.24
CA GLY A 48 -3.96 8.74 -7.58
C GLY A 48 -3.44 7.79 -6.53
N ILE A 49 -4.31 7.24 -5.67
CA ILE A 49 -3.86 6.32 -4.63
C ILE A 49 -3.50 4.95 -5.20
N ASN A 50 -4.17 4.48 -6.26
CA ASN A 50 -3.78 3.27 -6.98
C ASN A 50 -2.40 3.40 -7.65
N SER A 51 -2.11 4.52 -8.32
CA SER A 51 -0.79 4.75 -8.93
C SER A 51 0.33 4.77 -7.87
N ILE A 52 0.06 5.36 -6.70
CA ILE A 52 0.97 5.40 -5.56
C ILE A 52 1.16 3.97 -5.01
N TYR A 53 0.08 3.25 -4.72
CA TYR A 53 0.09 1.92 -4.12
C TYR A 53 0.81 0.87 -4.96
N ASN A 54 0.66 0.95 -6.28
CA ASN A 54 1.27 0.02 -7.25
C ASN A 54 2.77 0.32 -7.50
N GLN A 55 3.27 1.46 -7.02
CA GLN A 55 4.68 1.87 -7.17
C GLN A 55 5.46 1.92 -5.86
N ALA A 56 4.78 2.08 -4.71
CA ALA A 56 5.38 2.42 -3.42
C ALA A 56 6.61 1.56 -3.03
N ILE A 57 6.48 0.23 -3.05
CA ILE A 57 7.58 -0.71 -2.71
C ILE A 57 8.72 -0.65 -3.74
N ASN A 58 8.38 -0.55 -5.02
CA ASN A 58 9.37 -0.58 -6.10
C ASN A 58 10.19 0.71 -6.18
N VAL A 59 9.60 1.86 -5.86
CA VAL A 59 10.34 3.13 -5.67
C VAL A 59 11.33 3.00 -4.51
N GLY A 60 10.94 2.37 -3.40
CA GLY A 60 11.82 2.20 -2.24
C GLY A 60 13.00 1.25 -2.51
N THR A 61 12.73 0.14 -3.18
CA THR A 61 13.72 -0.93 -3.43
C THR A 61 14.61 -0.70 -4.65
N ARG A 62 14.14 0.03 -5.68
CA ARG A 62 14.85 0.21 -6.96
C ARG A 62 15.02 1.66 -7.40
N GLY A 63 14.37 2.62 -6.76
CA GLY A 63 14.52 4.04 -7.06
C GLY A 63 15.84 4.61 -6.54
N THR A 64 16.39 5.57 -7.25
CA THR A 64 17.42 6.47 -6.73
C THR A 64 16.84 7.36 -5.63
N ASP A 65 17.68 8.03 -4.86
CA ASP A 65 17.20 8.94 -3.80
C ASP A 65 16.42 10.14 -4.38
N LYS A 66 16.70 10.53 -5.62
CA LYS A 66 15.85 11.47 -6.37
C LYS A 66 14.49 10.87 -6.72
N ASP A 67 14.42 9.60 -7.15
CA ASP A 67 13.13 8.94 -7.42
C ASP A 67 12.26 8.87 -6.17
N LYS A 68 12.85 8.50 -5.02
CA LYS A 68 12.16 8.45 -3.72
C LYS A 68 11.62 9.83 -3.32
N LEU A 69 12.44 10.87 -3.43
CA LEU A 69 12.04 12.25 -3.09
C LEU A 69 10.97 12.80 -4.06
N ASP A 70 11.12 12.59 -5.37
CA ASP A 70 10.15 13.02 -6.36
C ASP A 70 8.80 12.30 -6.15
N PHE A 71 8.83 10.99 -5.86
CA PHE A 71 7.64 10.19 -5.56
C PHE A 71 6.97 10.65 -4.26
N ALA A 72 7.74 10.92 -3.21
CA ALA A 72 7.20 11.43 -1.95
C ALA A 72 6.53 12.81 -2.12
N ASN A 73 7.02 13.66 -3.01
CA ASN A 73 6.36 14.93 -3.36
C ASN A 73 5.08 14.71 -4.18
N TYR A 74 5.08 13.79 -5.16
CA TYR A 74 3.87 13.41 -5.90
C TYR A 74 2.78 12.89 -4.95
N ALA A 75 3.14 11.93 -4.10
CA ALA A 75 2.26 11.33 -3.12
C ALA A 75 1.75 12.33 -2.08
N HIS A 76 2.57 13.32 -1.68
CA HIS A 76 2.16 14.39 -0.79
C HIS A 76 1.09 15.27 -1.42
N GLN A 77 1.23 15.65 -2.70
CA GLN A 77 0.21 16.47 -3.36
C GLN A 77 -1.13 15.74 -3.53
N TRP A 78 -1.14 14.42 -3.66
CA TRP A 78 -2.38 13.64 -3.58
C TRP A 78 -3.03 13.74 -2.18
N GLY A 79 -2.24 13.68 -1.10
CA GLY A 79 -2.75 13.83 0.27
C GLY A 79 -3.34 15.21 0.52
N GLU A 80 -2.66 16.27 0.04
CA GLU A 80 -3.19 17.64 0.07
C GLU A 80 -4.48 17.77 -0.74
N MET A 81 -4.58 17.13 -1.91
CA MET A 81 -5.79 17.16 -2.75
C MET A 81 -6.99 16.54 -2.02
N LEU A 82 -6.80 15.37 -1.39
CA LEU A 82 -7.84 14.67 -0.63
C LEU A 82 -8.27 15.49 0.60
N LYS A 83 -7.32 16.12 1.29
CA LYS A 83 -7.60 16.99 2.43
C LYS A 83 -8.37 18.25 2.03
N GLU A 84 -7.91 18.98 1.00
CA GLU A 84 -8.58 20.19 0.48
C GLU A 84 -10.02 19.91 0.01
N HIS A 85 -10.25 18.71 -0.55
CA HIS A 85 -11.57 18.22 -0.97
C HIS A 85 -12.54 18.09 0.21
N HIS A 86 -12.25 17.21 1.17
CA HIS A 86 -13.11 16.99 2.34
C HIS A 86 -13.28 18.25 3.22
N GLU A 87 -12.21 19.07 3.38
CA GLU A 87 -12.32 20.37 4.07
C GLU A 87 -13.29 21.32 3.35
N THR A 88 -13.31 21.31 2.01
CA THR A 88 -14.26 22.12 1.22
C THR A 88 -15.69 21.60 1.37
N GLU A 89 -15.87 20.29 1.49
CA GLU A 89 -17.19 19.69 1.66
C GLU A 89 -17.82 20.03 2.99
N GLU A 90 -17.11 19.77 4.10
CA GLU A 90 -17.60 20.05 5.45
C GLU A 90 -17.82 21.55 5.70
N THR A 91 -16.99 22.42 5.13
CA THR A 91 -17.06 23.86 5.39
C THR A 91 -17.96 24.64 4.43
N LEU A 92 -18.36 24.06 3.29
CA LEU A 92 -19.12 24.76 2.25
C LEU A 92 -20.19 23.91 1.57
N VAL A 93 -19.86 22.72 1.06
CA VAL A 93 -20.78 21.93 0.21
C VAL A 93 -21.91 21.32 1.04
N PHE A 94 -21.57 20.55 2.08
CA PHE A 94 -22.56 19.87 2.93
C PHE A 94 -23.48 20.87 3.68
N PRO A 95 -22.97 21.95 4.32
CA PRO A 95 -23.86 22.94 4.96
C PRO A 95 -24.82 23.63 4.00
N GLU A 96 -24.42 23.87 2.74
CA GLU A 96 -25.30 24.48 1.74
C GLU A 96 -26.33 23.46 1.20
N ILE A 97 -26.00 22.18 1.06
CA ILE A 97 -26.96 21.10 0.77
C ILE A 97 -28.03 21.03 1.87
N GLU A 98 -27.64 20.98 3.15
CA GLU A 98 -28.58 20.91 4.28
C GLU A 98 -29.50 22.14 4.35
N LYS A 99 -28.95 23.31 4.04
CA LYS A 99 -29.68 24.58 3.95
C LYS A 99 -30.67 24.62 2.77
N LEU A 100 -30.29 24.13 1.59
CA LEU A 100 -31.15 24.10 0.40
C LEU A 100 -32.26 23.03 0.52
N THR A 101 -31.95 21.91 1.15
CA THR A 101 -32.94 20.84 1.42
C THR A 101 -33.84 21.14 2.62
N GLU A 102 -33.46 22.10 3.48
CA GLU A 102 -34.05 22.36 4.80
C GLU A 102 -34.03 21.12 5.71
N ALA A 103 -32.99 20.28 5.55
CA ALA A 103 -32.81 19.01 6.27
C ALA A 103 -31.46 19.00 7.00
N PRO A 104 -31.39 19.53 8.24
CA PRO A 104 -30.17 19.50 9.04
C PRO A 104 -29.69 18.08 9.33
N GLY A 105 -28.38 17.84 9.23
CA GLY A 105 -27.76 16.54 9.38
C GLY A 105 -27.92 15.59 8.18
N LEU A 106 -28.45 16.04 7.03
CA LEU A 106 -28.62 15.20 5.84
C LEU A 106 -27.29 14.60 5.31
N MET A 107 -26.17 15.30 5.52
CA MET A 107 -24.83 14.83 5.12
C MET A 107 -23.99 14.35 6.32
N GLY A 108 -24.63 14.11 7.48
CA GLY A 108 -23.94 13.77 8.73
C GLY A 108 -23.18 12.43 8.69
N ASP A 109 -23.62 11.48 7.87
CA ASP A 109 -22.93 10.20 7.68
C ASP A 109 -21.60 10.42 6.93
N SER A 110 -21.58 11.21 5.86
CA SER A 110 -20.36 11.60 5.13
C SER A 110 -19.33 12.28 6.05
N VAL A 111 -19.79 13.20 6.91
CA VAL A 111 -18.92 13.84 7.92
C VAL A 111 -18.39 12.83 8.94
N THR A 112 -19.20 11.85 9.34
CA THR A 112 -18.76 10.77 10.26
C THR A 112 -17.70 9.88 9.61
N GLU A 113 -17.85 9.62 8.32
CA GLU A 113 -16.91 8.84 7.51
C GLU A 113 -15.59 9.56 7.25
N HIS A 114 -15.60 10.88 6.99
CA HIS A 114 -14.39 11.70 6.92
C HIS A 114 -13.52 11.51 8.17
N HIS A 115 -14.13 11.63 9.35
CA HIS A 115 -13.45 11.42 10.63
C HIS A 115 -12.91 9.98 10.78
N ALA A 116 -13.56 8.98 10.19
CA ALA A 116 -13.19 7.57 10.33
C ALA A 116 -11.89 7.20 9.60
N PHE A 117 -11.49 7.92 8.54
CA PHE A 117 -10.19 7.73 7.87
C PHE A 117 -9.18 8.87 8.13
N HIS A 118 -9.60 9.97 8.78
CA HIS A 118 -8.78 11.16 9.00
C HIS A 118 -7.43 10.85 9.68
N GLU A 119 -7.40 10.01 10.72
CA GLU A 119 -6.16 9.71 11.44
C GLU A 119 -5.09 9.08 10.53
N GLY A 120 -5.47 8.15 9.66
CA GLY A 120 -4.54 7.53 8.71
C GLY A 120 -4.09 8.48 7.60
N LEU A 121 -4.94 9.43 7.18
CA LEU A 121 -4.53 10.51 6.28
C LEU A 121 -3.51 11.46 6.93
N VAL A 122 -3.65 11.75 8.23
CA VAL A 122 -2.63 12.49 9.00
C VAL A 122 -1.32 11.71 9.05
N GLN A 123 -1.35 10.41 9.40
CA GLN A 123 -0.15 9.56 9.40
C GLN A 123 0.52 9.48 8.02
N TYR A 124 -0.27 9.46 6.94
CA TYR A 124 0.19 9.52 5.55
C TYR A 124 0.94 10.82 5.25
N GLN A 125 0.36 11.97 5.59
CA GLN A 125 1.00 13.28 5.39
C GLN A 125 2.27 13.42 6.25
N GLU A 126 2.21 13.10 7.54
CA GLU A 126 3.35 13.19 8.47
C GLU A 126 4.53 12.33 8.04
N TYR A 127 4.28 11.12 7.54
CA TYR A 127 5.35 10.25 7.03
C TYR A 127 6.02 10.83 5.79
N LEU A 128 5.22 11.30 4.82
CA LEU A 128 5.75 11.91 3.60
C LEU A 128 6.51 13.20 3.90
N ASP A 129 6.07 13.99 4.88
CA ASP A 129 6.80 15.17 5.33
C ASP A 129 8.12 14.82 6.02
N GLN A 130 8.20 13.73 6.78
CA GLN A 130 9.47 13.27 7.31
C GLN A 130 10.44 12.87 6.18
N VAL A 131 9.96 12.20 5.14
CA VAL A 131 10.77 11.84 3.96
C VAL A 131 11.23 13.09 3.19
N ARG A 132 10.29 13.98 2.84
CA ARG A 132 10.57 15.20 2.05
C ARG A 132 11.55 16.16 2.74
N ASN A 133 11.54 16.18 4.07
CA ASN A 133 12.44 16.99 4.89
C ASN A 133 13.72 16.26 5.33
N GLY A 134 14.00 15.04 4.81
CA GLY A 134 15.21 14.28 5.14
C GLY A 134 15.31 13.84 6.60
N LYS A 135 14.18 13.72 7.30
CA LYS A 135 14.10 13.24 8.70
C LYS A 135 14.04 11.71 8.80
N THR A 136 13.58 11.04 7.74
CA THR A 136 13.59 9.58 7.58
C THR A 136 13.90 9.24 6.13
N GLU A 137 14.52 8.09 5.90
CA GLU A 137 14.57 7.47 4.57
C GLU A 137 13.18 7.01 4.14
N TYR A 138 12.96 6.97 2.82
CA TYR A 138 11.74 6.45 2.23
C TYR A 138 11.74 4.91 2.23
N ASP A 139 10.80 4.34 2.99
CA ASP A 139 10.44 2.94 3.06
C ASP A 139 9.07 2.71 2.37
N GLY A 140 9.07 1.89 1.32
CA GLY A 140 7.87 1.60 0.54
C GLY A 140 6.93 0.57 1.17
N GLU A 141 7.42 -0.30 2.07
CA GLU A 141 6.58 -1.25 2.82
C GLU A 141 5.85 -0.52 3.94
N LYS A 142 6.58 0.29 4.72
CA LYS A 142 5.98 1.18 5.73
C LYS A 142 4.92 2.10 5.12
N PHE A 143 5.21 2.69 3.96
CA PHE A 143 4.25 3.57 3.30
C PHE A 143 2.97 2.84 2.87
N LYS A 144 3.11 1.61 2.36
CA LYS A 144 1.99 0.76 1.98
C LYS A 144 1.11 0.40 3.19
N ILE A 145 1.72 0.06 4.33
CA ILE A 145 1.00 -0.20 5.60
C ILE A 145 0.18 1.02 6.04
N ILE A 146 0.72 2.24 5.90
CA ILE A 146 -0.02 3.46 6.20
C ILE A 146 -1.21 3.61 5.24
N ILE A 147 -1.02 3.38 3.93
CA ILE A 147 -2.10 3.41 2.94
C ILE A 147 -3.21 2.38 3.27
N ASP A 148 -2.82 1.14 3.57
CA ASP A 148 -3.74 0.04 3.93
C ASP A 148 -4.56 0.35 5.20
N SER A 149 -4.09 1.26 6.07
CA SER A 149 -4.77 1.61 7.33
C SER A 149 -6.04 2.46 7.17
N PHE A 150 -6.18 3.20 6.05
CA PHE A 150 -7.28 4.17 5.90
C PHE A 150 -7.97 4.14 4.53
N VAL A 151 -7.25 3.74 3.47
CA VAL A 151 -7.79 3.84 2.10
C VAL A 151 -8.98 2.90 1.84
N PRO A 152 -9.12 1.71 2.46
CA PRO A 152 -10.37 0.95 2.38
C PRO A 152 -11.60 1.71 2.95
N THR A 153 -11.41 2.43 4.07
CA THR A 153 -12.47 3.25 4.68
C THR A 153 -12.78 4.49 3.84
N MET A 154 -11.75 5.17 3.34
CA MET A 154 -11.88 6.28 2.38
C MET A 154 -12.60 5.83 1.09
N GLN A 155 -12.25 4.67 0.53
CA GLN A 155 -12.91 4.14 -0.66
C GLN A 155 -14.40 3.86 -0.41
N HIS A 156 -14.75 3.29 0.75
CA HIS A 156 -16.14 3.08 1.13
C HIS A 156 -16.92 4.41 1.19
N HIS A 157 -16.35 5.41 1.88
CA HIS A 157 -16.89 6.76 1.96
C HIS A 157 -17.13 7.38 0.57
N LEU A 158 -16.10 7.41 -0.28
CA LEU A 158 -16.18 7.99 -1.62
C LEU A 158 -17.25 7.32 -2.49
N ALA A 159 -17.62 6.07 -2.22
CA ALA A 159 -18.73 5.38 -2.89
C ALA A 159 -20.09 5.70 -2.24
N HIS A 160 -20.18 5.66 -0.91
CA HIS A 160 -21.41 5.89 -0.16
C HIS A 160 -21.92 7.33 -0.31
N GLU A 161 -21.03 8.33 -0.38
CA GLU A 161 -21.45 9.71 -0.63
C GLU A 161 -22.18 9.85 -1.98
N ILE A 162 -21.77 9.13 -3.02
CA ILE A 162 -22.49 9.14 -4.31
C ILE A 162 -23.92 8.61 -4.14
N GLU A 163 -24.12 7.58 -3.30
CA GLU A 163 -25.46 7.08 -2.97
C GLU A 163 -26.30 8.12 -2.22
N ALA A 164 -25.70 8.84 -1.27
CA ALA A 164 -26.35 9.94 -0.54
C ALA A 164 -26.72 11.12 -1.46
N LEU A 165 -25.83 11.52 -2.36
CA LEU A 165 -26.06 12.56 -3.36
C LEU A 165 -27.16 12.18 -4.36
N LEU A 166 -27.29 10.90 -4.70
CA LEU A 166 -28.43 10.40 -5.48
C LEU A 166 -29.77 10.51 -4.75
N GLN A 167 -29.78 10.48 -3.40
CA GLN A 167 -31.00 10.72 -2.62
C GLN A 167 -31.47 12.19 -2.68
N LEU A 168 -30.70 13.11 -3.26
CA LEU A 168 -31.14 14.50 -3.48
C LEU A 168 -32.23 14.63 -4.56
N GLU A 169 -32.52 13.56 -5.32
CA GLU A 169 -33.66 13.49 -6.26
C GLU A 169 -35.01 13.81 -5.58
N LYS A 170 -35.14 13.54 -4.27
CA LYS A 170 -36.34 13.89 -3.48
C LYS A 170 -36.48 15.39 -3.15
N TYR A 171 -35.53 16.22 -3.57
CA TYR A 171 -35.46 17.67 -3.34
C TYR A 171 -35.25 18.48 -4.63
N GLU A 172 -35.49 17.92 -5.82
CA GLU A 172 -35.40 18.62 -7.11
C GLU A 172 -36.40 19.80 -7.22
N ASP A 173 -37.44 19.83 -6.38
CA ASP A 173 -38.37 20.96 -6.23
C ASP A 173 -37.75 22.16 -5.48
N LYS A 174 -36.71 21.91 -4.67
CA LYS A 174 -35.99 22.92 -3.88
C LYS A 174 -34.74 23.46 -4.59
N CYS A 175 -34.04 22.63 -5.36
CA CYS A 175 -32.80 23.02 -6.02
C CYS A 175 -32.59 22.35 -7.39
N ASP A 176 -32.14 23.15 -8.37
CA ASP A 176 -31.49 22.64 -9.59
C ASP A 176 -30.06 22.23 -9.23
N TRP A 177 -29.90 20.99 -8.77
CA TRP A 177 -28.65 20.45 -8.25
C TRP A 177 -27.49 20.52 -9.24
N ALA A 178 -27.75 20.28 -10.52
CA ALA A 178 -26.74 20.33 -11.57
C ALA A 178 -26.20 21.75 -11.75
N LYS A 179 -27.09 22.74 -11.81
CA LYS A 179 -26.70 24.15 -11.92
C LYS A 179 -26.05 24.68 -10.64
N TRP A 180 -26.56 24.31 -9.47
CA TRP A 180 -25.99 24.70 -8.18
C TRP A 180 -24.57 24.15 -8.02
N PHE A 181 -24.36 22.86 -8.27
CA PHE A 181 -23.05 22.22 -8.12
C PHE A 181 -22.05 22.84 -9.10
N LYS A 182 -22.41 22.99 -10.38
CA LYS A 182 -21.58 23.67 -11.36
C LYS A 182 -21.19 25.09 -10.92
N THR A 183 -22.16 25.88 -10.44
CA THR A 183 -21.91 27.26 -9.99
C THR A 183 -20.97 27.29 -8.77
N THR A 184 -21.12 26.33 -7.87
CA THR A 184 -20.31 26.17 -6.66
C THR A 184 -18.88 25.77 -7.01
N VAL A 185 -18.68 24.75 -7.86
CA VAL A 185 -17.36 24.33 -8.35
C VAL A 185 -16.68 25.44 -9.15
N ASP A 186 -17.37 26.12 -10.06
CA ASP A 186 -16.82 27.25 -10.82
C ASP A 186 -16.32 28.37 -9.87
N ALA A 187 -17.01 28.62 -8.76
CA ALA A 187 -16.62 29.60 -7.76
C ALA A 187 -15.41 29.15 -6.91
N ILE A 188 -15.37 27.89 -6.49
CA ILE A 188 -14.26 27.28 -5.74
C ILE A 188 -12.99 27.31 -6.61
N MET A 189 -13.06 26.78 -7.83
CA MET A 189 -11.96 26.77 -8.81
C MET A 189 -11.51 28.21 -9.13
N GLY A 190 -12.44 29.14 -9.35
CA GLY A 190 -12.15 30.55 -9.62
C GLY A 190 -11.48 31.29 -8.45
N LYS A 191 -11.64 30.82 -7.21
CA LYS A 191 -10.92 31.29 -6.01
C LYS A 191 -9.55 30.62 -5.92
N GLN A 192 -9.48 29.30 -5.99
CA GLN A 192 -8.23 28.51 -5.87
C GLN A 192 -7.21 28.89 -6.95
N MET A 193 -7.64 29.07 -8.21
CA MET A 193 -6.80 29.50 -9.34
C MET A 193 -6.13 30.88 -9.17
N ARG A 194 -6.51 31.67 -8.14
CA ARG A 194 -5.79 32.91 -7.80
C ARG A 194 -4.48 32.64 -7.05
N THR A 195 -4.38 31.53 -6.33
CA THR A 195 -3.16 31.12 -5.63
C THR A 195 -2.13 30.57 -6.61
N SER A 196 -0.83 30.75 -6.34
CA SER A 196 0.20 30.12 -7.18
C SER A 196 0.28 28.62 -6.94
N GLN A 197 0.12 28.18 -5.69
CA GLN A 197 0.23 26.79 -5.27
C GLN A 197 -0.79 25.90 -5.98
N PHE A 198 -2.07 26.29 -6.01
CA PHE A 198 -3.08 25.53 -6.73
C PHE A 198 -2.76 25.44 -8.23
N ARG A 199 -2.32 26.56 -8.85
CA ARG A 199 -2.02 26.57 -10.28
C ARG A 199 -0.85 25.65 -10.66
N THR A 200 0.21 25.56 -9.86
CA THR A 200 1.41 24.76 -10.20
C THR A 200 1.34 23.32 -9.71
N ASP A 201 0.63 23.06 -8.62
CA ASP A 201 0.69 21.78 -7.92
C ASP A 201 -0.66 21.03 -8.01
N GLN A 202 -1.78 21.58 -7.53
CA GLN A 202 -3.08 20.87 -7.54
C GLN A 202 -3.74 20.78 -8.93
N PHE A 203 -3.80 21.88 -9.68
CA PHE A 203 -4.49 21.90 -10.97
C PHE A 203 -3.85 20.96 -12.01
N PRO A 204 -2.50 20.87 -12.15
CA PRO A 204 -1.88 19.84 -12.98
C PRO A 204 -2.12 18.42 -12.46
N LEU A 205 -2.15 18.22 -11.13
CA LEU A 205 -2.42 16.92 -10.53
C LEU A 205 -3.80 16.39 -10.95
N MET A 206 -4.86 17.19 -10.85
CA MET A 206 -6.21 16.80 -11.31
C MET A 206 -6.22 16.30 -12.77
N MET A 207 -5.35 16.85 -13.62
CA MET A 207 -5.30 16.52 -15.05
C MET A 207 -4.57 15.21 -15.37
N ILE A 208 -3.48 14.93 -14.65
CA ILE A 208 -2.67 13.70 -14.79
C ILE A 208 -3.25 12.52 -13.98
N LEU A 209 -4.23 12.77 -13.12
CA LEU A 209 -5.07 11.76 -12.48
C LEU A 209 -6.35 11.45 -13.29
N HIS A 210 -6.76 12.34 -14.19
CA HIS A 210 -7.94 12.12 -15.04
C HIS A 210 -7.62 11.23 -16.24
N ASP A 211 -8.48 10.23 -16.49
CA ASP A 211 -8.44 9.36 -17.65
C ASP A 211 -9.65 9.63 -18.56
N LYS A 212 -9.39 10.15 -19.77
CA LYS A 212 -10.43 10.43 -20.77
C LYS A 212 -10.95 9.19 -21.50
N SER A 213 -10.34 8.03 -21.30
CA SER A 213 -10.79 6.76 -21.90
C SER A 213 -11.72 5.96 -21.00
N PHE A 214 -11.83 6.30 -19.72
CA PHE A 214 -12.66 5.63 -18.72
C PHE A 214 -14.10 5.42 -19.21
N GLU A 215 -14.56 4.17 -19.15
CA GLU A 215 -15.90 3.73 -19.58
C GLU A 215 -16.31 4.29 -20.95
N GLY A 216 -15.41 4.21 -21.94
CA GLY A 216 -15.65 4.71 -23.31
C GLY A 216 -15.49 6.23 -23.45
N GLY A 217 -14.98 6.90 -22.42
CA GLY A 217 -14.81 8.34 -22.35
C GLY A 217 -16.09 9.08 -21.98
N VAL A 218 -16.89 8.52 -21.07
CA VAL A 218 -18.10 9.16 -20.51
C VAL A 218 -17.82 10.57 -19.98
N TRP A 219 -16.65 10.77 -19.37
CA TRP A 219 -16.23 12.06 -18.82
C TRP A 219 -15.08 12.75 -19.58
N LYS A 220 -14.80 12.34 -20.83
CA LYS A 220 -13.66 12.86 -21.64
C LYS A 220 -13.62 14.38 -21.84
N SER A 221 -14.75 15.04 -21.63
CA SER A 221 -14.94 16.49 -21.74
C SER A 221 -14.41 17.27 -20.53
N PHE A 222 -13.89 16.59 -19.51
CA PHE A 222 -13.32 17.23 -18.34
C PHE A 222 -11.85 17.67 -18.58
N PRO A 223 -11.45 18.85 -18.06
CA PRO A 223 -12.29 19.94 -17.59
C PRO A 223 -12.94 20.65 -18.80
N PRO A 224 -14.15 21.21 -18.64
CA PRO A 224 -14.93 21.81 -19.74
C PRO A 224 -14.42 23.21 -20.13
N VAL A 225 -13.13 23.32 -20.45
CA VAL A 225 -12.44 24.56 -20.83
C VAL A 225 -12.17 24.61 -22.34
N PRO A 226 -12.21 25.80 -22.98
CA PRO A 226 -11.84 25.94 -24.39
C PRO A 226 -10.40 25.48 -24.66
N TRP A 227 -10.18 24.74 -25.74
CA TRP A 227 -8.90 24.08 -26.01
C TRP A 227 -7.68 25.02 -26.00
N LEU A 228 -7.82 26.25 -26.52
CA LEU A 228 -6.76 27.27 -26.48
C LEU A 228 -6.39 27.68 -25.06
N VAL A 229 -7.37 27.80 -24.17
CA VAL A 229 -7.16 28.13 -22.75
C VAL A 229 -6.45 26.96 -22.06
N PHE A 230 -6.85 25.73 -22.36
CA PHE A 230 -6.21 24.52 -21.83
C PHE A 230 -4.74 24.41 -22.25
N VAL A 231 -4.42 24.64 -23.53
CA VAL A 231 -3.04 24.63 -24.04
C VAL A 231 -2.17 25.71 -23.36
N VAL A 232 -2.70 26.91 -23.13
CA VAL A 232 -2.00 27.96 -22.38
C VAL A 232 -1.76 27.52 -20.94
N MET A 233 -2.75 26.94 -20.26
CA MET A 233 -2.60 26.44 -18.90
C MET A 233 -1.59 25.28 -18.79
N GLN A 234 -1.61 24.33 -19.74
CA GLN A 234 -0.62 23.26 -19.85
C GLN A 234 0.80 23.84 -19.93
N TRP A 235 1.03 24.79 -20.84
CA TRP A 235 2.34 25.42 -21.04
C TRP A 235 2.81 26.19 -19.79
N MET A 236 1.92 26.95 -19.14
CA MET A 236 2.26 27.76 -17.98
C MET A 236 2.52 26.95 -16.71
N PHE A 237 1.82 25.82 -16.53
CA PHE A 237 1.73 25.18 -15.21
C PHE A 237 2.14 23.72 -15.17
N PHE A 238 1.82 22.90 -16.18
CA PHE A 238 1.89 21.43 -15.99
C PHE A 238 3.34 20.95 -15.94
N TYR A 239 4.24 21.65 -16.61
CA TYR A 239 5.68 21.31 -16.63
C TYR A 239 6.44 21.74 -15.37
N THR A 240 5.82 22.47 -14.43
CA THR A 240 6.50 23.01 -13.23
C THR A 240 7.00 21.94 -12.27
N ARG A 241 6.28 20.82 -12.15
CA ARG A 241 6.63 19.66 -11.29
C ARG A 241 6.76 18.36 -12.09
N LYS A 242 7.21 18.44 -13.35
CA LYS A 242 7.30 17.28 -14.27
C LYS A 242 8.02 16.05 -13.68
N ASP A 243 9.00 16.28 -12.80
CA ASP A 243 9.79 15.25 -12.14
C ASP A 243 8.95 14.43 -11.14
N TRP A 244 7.88 15.01 -10.59
CA TRP A 244 6.89 14.37 -9.72
C TRP A 244 5.76 13.75 -10.55
N TRP A 245 5.30 14.45 -11.59
CA TRP A 245 4.16 14.03 -12.42
C TRP A 245 4.38 12.76 -13.25
N ARG A 246 5.64 12.33 -13.45
CA ARG A 246 5.96 11.05 -14.11
C ARG A 246 5.45 9.80 -13.39
N PHE A 247 5.06 9.91 -12.12
CA PHE A 247 4.48 8.80 -11.35
C PHE A 247 2.95 8.70 -11.49
N ALA A 248 2.31 9.67 -12.15
CA ALA A 248 0.87 9.70 -12.35
C ALA A 248 0.40 8.68 -13.41
N PRO A 249 -0.86 8.22 -13.33
CA PRO A 249 -1.38 7.19 -14.24
C PRO A 249 -1.73 7.71 -15.63
N CYS A 250 -1.89 9.03 -15.80
CA CYS A 250 -2.16 9.64 -17.10
C CYS A 250 -1.14 10.71 -17.48
N ASP A 251 -0.98 10.92 -18.78
CA ASP A 251 -0.15 11.99 -19.35
C ASP A 251 -0.81 13.37 -19.21
N TYR A 252 -0.13 14.43 -19.66
CA TYR A 252 -0.64 15.80 -19.63
C TYR A 252 -1.88 16.04 -20.52
N ASN A 253 -2.26 15.09 -21.37
CA ASN A 253 -3.46 15.11 -22.19
C ASN A 253 -4.61 14.31 -21.56
N SER A 254 -4.40 13.72 -20.38
CA SER A 254 -5.33 12.81 -19.70
C SER A 254 -5.56 11.51 -20.47
N GLN A 255 -4.49 10.96 -21.07
CA GLN A 255 -4.45 9.60 -21.63
C GLN A 255 -3.69 8.65 -20.70
N PRO A 256 -4.09 7.38 -20.55
CA PRO A 256 -3.34 6.39 -19.78
C PRO A 256 -1.86 6.29 -20.19
N GLN A 257 -0.96 6.25 -19.20
CA GLN A 257 0.47 6.00 -19.38
C GLN A 257 0.97 4.90 -18.44
N GLU A 258 2.08 4.25 -18.81
CA GLU A 258 2.72 3.25 -17.95
C GLU A 258 3.25 3.87 -16.65
N LEU A 259 3.02 3.20 -15.53
CA LEU A 259 3.58 3.56 -14.23
C LEU A 259 5.07 3.12 -14.19
N PRO A 260 6.05 4.03 -14.06
CA PRO A 260 7.48 3.71 -14.22
C PRO A 260 8.02 2.69 -13.20
N PHE A 261 7.36 2.54 -12.04
CA PHE A 261 7.74 1.59 -10.99
C PHE A 261 6.68 0.49 -10.76
N ALA A 262 5.66 0.35 -11.61
CA ALA A 262 4.86 -0.87 -11.61
C ALA A 262 5.65 -2.03 -12.23
N ILE A 263 5.50 -3.22 -11.67
CA ILE A 263 6.06 -4.45 -12.22
C ILE A 263 4.93 -5.35 -12.70
N ASP A 264 5.14 -6.04 -13.82
CA ASP A 264 4.34 -7.20 -14.18
C ASP A 264 4.30 -8.19 -13.01
N GLY A 265 3.18 -8.91 -12.87
CA GLY A 265 3.09 -9.99 -11.90
C GLY A 265 4.28 -10.95 -12.04
N TYR A 266 4.74 -11.52 -10.92
CA TYR A 266 5.88 -12.44 -10.84
C TYR A 266 7.30 -11.85 -10.94
N MET A 267 7.70 -11.06 -9.94
CA MET A 267 9.06 -11.26 -9.39
C MET A 267 9.16 -11.10 -7.86
N TYR A 268 8.34 -11.86 -7.13
CA TYR A 268 8.67 -12.22 -5.75
C TYR A 268 9.88 -13.18 -5.75
N CYS A 269 11.10 -12.65 -5.88
CA CYS A 269 12.32 -13.39 -5.60
C CYS A 269 12.49 -13.54 -4.08
N THR A 270 11.62 -14.34 -3.47
CA THR A 270 11.75 -14.75 -2.07
C THR A 270 12.86 -15.79 -1.98
N SER A 271 14.09 -15.33 -1.85
CA SER A 271 15.27 -16.17 -1.58
C SER A 271 15.24 -16.71 -0.15
N PHE A 272 14.32 -17.64 0.11
CA PHE A 272 14.30 -18.43 1.34
C PHE A 272 15.55 -19.32 1.42
N THR A 273 16.53 -18.89 2.20
CA THR A 273 17.71 -19.70 2.55
C THR A 273 17.33 -20.78 3.57
N TYR A 274 16.81 -21.90 3.06
CA TYR A 274 16.59 -23.09 3.88
C TYR A 274 17.93 -23.66 4.38
N THR A 275 18.24 -23.38 5.66
CA THR A 275 19.35 -24.04 6.35
C THR A 275 18.91 -25.46 6.70
N LYS A 276 19.29 -26.43 5.85
CA LYS A 276 19.01 -27.85 6.11
C LYS A 276 19.87 -28.34 7.26
N VAL A 277 19.30 -28.40 8.47
CA VAL A 277 19.94 -29.06 9.62
C VAL A 277 20.02 -30.56 9.31
N VAL A 278 21.22 -31.04 9.01
CA VAL A 278 21.50 -32.47 8.86
C VAL A 278 21.82 -33.02 10.24
N GLU A 279 20.89 -33.77 10.83
CA GLU A 279 21.12 -34.50 12.07
C GLU A 279 22.09 -35.67 11.81
N ILE A 280 23.38 -35.46 12.08
CA ILE A 280 24.39 -36.51 11.99
C ILE A 280 24.31 -37.37 13.26
N LYS A 281 23.65 -38.53 13.17
CA LYS A 281 23.69 -39.55 14.22
C LYS A 281 25.06 -40.22 14.25
N THR A 282 25.87 -39.90 15.24
CA THR A 282 27.12 -40.58 15.54
C THR A 282 26.87 -41.80 16.45
N GLU A 283 26.81 -43.00 15.86
CA GLU A 283 26.85 -44.23 16.66
C GLU A 283 28.22 -44.37 17.34
N THR A 284 28.21 -44.37 18.68
CA THR A 284 29.43 -44.49 19.49
C THR A 284 29.67 -45.96 19.82
N THR A 285 30.52 -46.64 19.05
CA THR A 285 30.94 -48.01 19.33
C THR A 285 31.88 -48.05 20.54
N VAL A 286 31.35 -48.47 21.69
CA VAL A 286 32.15 -48.69 22.91
C VAL A 286 32.92 -50.00 22.78
N ALA A 287 34.20 -49.91 22.42
CA ALA A 287 35.11 -51.06 22.43
C ALA A 287 35.43 -51.47 23.88
N SER A 288 34.84 -52.58 24.35
CA SER A 288 35.15 -53.15 25.66
C SER A 288 36.50 -53.86 25.65
N LYS A 289 37.44 -53.37 26.47
CA LYS A 289 38.80 -53.88 26.57
C LYS A 289 38.83 -55.08 27.54
N MET A 290 39.08 -56.27 27.01
CA MET A 290 39.14 -57.51 27.81
C MET A 290 40.45 -57.54 28.63
N VAL A 291 40.32 -57.70 29.95
CA VAL A 291 41.46 -57.90 30.87
C VAL A 291 41.55 -59.39 31.19
N MET A 292 42.77 -59.94 31.09
CA MET A 292 43.07 -61.34 31.39
C MET A 292 43.29 -61.54 32.90
N SER A 293 42.85 -62.68 33.42
CA SER A 293 43.30 -63.25 34.70
C SER A 293 43.23 -64.78 34.62
N GLU A 294 44.36 -65.43 34.89
CA GLU A 294 44.46 -66.87 35.08
C GLU A 294 44.11 -67.21 36.54
N ASP A 295 43.29 -68.23 36.81
CA ASP A 295 43.78 -69.50 37.37
C ASP A 295 42.69 -70.57 37.65
N GLN A 296 43.09 -71.81 37.38
CA GLN A 296 42.73 -73.15 37.91
C GLN A 296 41.27 -73.62 38.21
N GLU A 297 40.97 -74.77 37.56
CA GLU A 297 40.21 -75.96 37.99
C GLU A 297 38.73 -75.89 38.45
N GLY A 298 37.90 -76.85 37.96
CA GLY A 298 36.67 -77.28 38.66
C GLY A 298 35.36 -77.40 37.85
N ASP A 299 35.27 -78.46 37.02
CA ASP A 299 34.07 -79.15 36.47
C ASP A 299 32.62 -78.57 36.62
N LYS A 300 31.87 -78.59 35.50
CA LYS A 300 30.38 -78.55 35.34
C LYS A 300 29.54 -77.28 35.66
N MET A 301 29.53 -76.39 34.66
CA MET A 301 28.36 -75.94 33.87
C MET A 301 26.99 -75.62 34.54
N GLN A 302 26.65 -74.32 34.46
CA GLN A 302 25.33 -73.67 34.35
C GLN A 302 24.41 -73.51 35.58
N SER A 303 24.38 -72.25 36.07
CA SER A 303 23.44 -71.70 37.04
C SER A 303 22.36 -70.81 36.40
N THR A 304 21.26 -70.62 37.13
CA THR A 304 20.03 -69.90 36.74
C THR A 304 19.96 -68.44 37.24
N TRP A 305 19.35 -67.56 36.42
CA TRP A 305 18.37 -66.49 36.77
C TRP A 305 18.61 -65.35 37.81
N THR A 306 17.91 -64.22 37.55
CA THR A 306 17.54 -63.05 38.43
C THR A 306 18.59 -61.96 38.74
N SER A 307 18.28 -60.70 39.12
CA SER A 307 17.19 -59.72 38.80
C SER A 307 17.37 -58.38 39.57
N SER A 308 16.94 -57.20 39.04
CA SER A 308 16.48 -55.97 39.77
C SER A 308 16.37 -54.77 38.77
N LYS A 309 15.29 -53.96 38.57
CA LYS A 309 14.39 -53.14 39.43
C LYS A 309 15.16 -52.00 40.15
N ALA A 310 14.93 -50.68 39.94
CA ALA A 310 13.79 -49.81 40.32
C ALA A 310 14.11 -48.30 39.96
N ALA A 311 13.30 -47.22 40.14
CA ALA A 311 11.83 -46.95 40.02
C ALA A 311 11.48 -45.44 40.30
N ARG A 312 10.35 -44.91 39.73
CA ARG A 312 9.51 -43.74 40.15
C ARG A 312 9.96 -42.27 39.87
N VAL A 313 9.11 -41.35 39.34
CA VAL A 313 8.05 -40.42 39.92
C VAL A 313 8.64 -39.29 40.82
N GLY A 314 8.25 -38.00 40.84
CA GLY A 314 7.30 -37.16 40.08
C GLY A 314 6.89 -35.83 40.82
N GLU A 315 6.48 -34.78 40.08
CA GLU A 315 5.68 -33.55 40.43
C GLU A 315 6.13 -32.41 41.41
N ALA A 316 5.71 -31.16 41.05
CA ALA A 316 5.10 -30.07 41.87
C ALA A 316 5.80 -28.72 42.28
N VAL A 317 5.68 -27.68 41.42
CA VAL A 317 5.21 -26.25 41.62
C VAL A 317 5.86 -25.26 42.69
N PRO A 318 5.48 -23.96 42.88
CA PRO A 318 6.43 -22.80 42.75
C PRO A 318 6.50 -21.75 43.91
N ALA A 319 7.35 -20.70 43.83
CA ALA A 319 7.21 -19.43 44.61
C ALA A 319 8.06 -18.19 44.16
N THR A 320 7.37 -17.04 43.97
CA THR A 320 7.65 -15.62 44.38
C THR A 320 9.03 -14.91 44.34
N SER A 321 9.05 -13.77 43.60
CA SER A 321 9.57 -12.39 43.90
C SER A 321 10.89 -12.08 44.65
N GLY A 322 11.67 -11.11 44.12
CA GLY A 322 12.64 -10.30 44.88
C GLY A 322 13.43 -9.28 44.04
N ASP A 323 13.41 -8.00 44.43
CA ASP A 323 14.24 -6.89 43.87
C ASP A 323 15.61 -6.80 44.57
N SER A 324 16.69 -6.45 43.84
CA SER A 324 17.79 -5.59 44.34
C SER A 324 18.79 -5.20 43.23
N GLN A 325 19.52 -4.09 43.43
CA GLN A 325 20.34 -3.40 42.42
C GLN A 325 21.85 -3.74 42.47
N ASP A 326 22.53 -3.33 41.38
CA ASP A 326 23.92 -2.82 41.30
C ASP A 326 25.10 -3.83 41.17
N GLY A 327 26.15 -3.45 40.42
CA GLY A 327 27.35 -4.28 40.21
C GLY A 327 28.09 -4.15 38.86
N THR A 328 28.49 -2.94 38.45
CA THR A 328 29.38 -2.63 37.30
C THR A 328 30.49 -3.64 36.89
N LYS A 329 30.69 -3.84 35.57
CA LYS A 329 31.96 -3.46 34.86
C LYS A 329 31.93 -3.64 33.33
N LEU A 330 32.68 -2.76 32.64
CA LEU A 330 32.94 -2.76 31.20
C LEU A 330 34.01 -3.80 30.79
N GLY A 331 33.97 -4.26 29.53
CA GLY A 331 35.05 -5.04 28.91
C GLY A 331 34.85 -5.19 27.39
N ALA A 332 35.84 -4.72 26.62
CA ALA A 332 35.83 -4.63 25.15
C ALA A 332 35.54 -5.96 24.41
N LEU A 333 34.92 -5.83 23.23
CA LEU A 333 34.85 -6.88 22.21
C LEU A 333 35.86 -6.54 21.11
N ASP A 334 37.08 -7.05 21.25
CA ASP A 334 38.13 -6.91 20.25
C ASP A 334 37.86 -7.78 19.02
N VAL A 335 38.19 -7.23 17.85
CA VAL A 335 38.19 -7.93 16.57
C VAL A 335 39.41 -8.85 16.52
N ILE A 336 39.21 -10.16 16.38
CA ILE A 336 40.26 -11.08 15.95
C ILE A 336 39.81 -11.80 14.67
N THR A 337 40.46 -11.43 13.58
CA THR A 337 40.48 -12.21 12.35
C THR A 337 41.37 -13.44 12.54
N THR A 338 41.01 -14.56 11.92
CA THR A 338 41.96 -15.68 11.73
C THR A 338 41.74 -16.29 10.36
N SER A 339 42.86 -16.56 9.67
CA SER A 339 42.93 -16.91 8.26
C SER A 339 42.86 -18.41 7.99
N CYS A 340 42.46 -18.72 6.76
CA CYS A 340 42.69 -19.94 5.97
C CYS A 340 43.13 -21.24 6.68
N LEU A 341 42.30 -22.27 6.51
CA LEU A 341 42.76 -23.65 6.40
C LEU A 341 42.16 -24.26 5.12
N GLU A 342 43.02 -24.48 4.12
CA GLU A 342 42.65 -25.29 2.96
C GLU A 342 42.56 -26.75 3.38
N ALA A 343 41.41 -27.39 3.16
CA ALA A 343 41.25 -28.83 3.23
C ALA A 343 40.74 -29.34 1.88
N ARG A 344 41.66 -29.81 1.03
CA ARG A 344 41.29 -30.63 -0.14
C ARG A 344 40.94 -32.03 0.35
N THR A 345 39.73 -32.49 0.09
CA THR A 345 39.44 -33.92 -0.09
C THR A 345 38.43 -34.13 -1.21
N ASP A 346 38.93 -34.71 -2.29
CA ASP A 346 38.35 -35.69 -3.21
C ASP A 346 36.92 -35.58 -3.75
N LYS A 347 36.84 -35.80 -5.06
CA LYS A 347 35.61 -35.83 -5.87
C LYS A 347 34.66 -36.94 -5.41
N VAL A 348 33.49 -36.55 -4.93
CA VAL A 348 32.31 -37.44 -4.91
C VAL A 348 31.37 -36.98 -6.02
N TRP A 349 31.13 -37.86 -6.99
CA TRP A 349 30.15 -37.63 -8.05
C TRP A 349 28.74 -37.84 -7.50
N LEU A 350 27.92 -36.78 -7.48
CA LEU A 350 26.47 -36.91 -7.33
C LEU A 350 25.83 -36.94 -8.71
N GLU A 351 25.32 -38.11 -9.09
CA GLU A 351 24.64 -38.37 -10.36
C GLU A 351 23.26 -37.68 -10.36
N LEU A 352 23.15 -36.52 -11.03
CA LEU A 352 21.86 -35.88 -11.27
C LEU A 352 21.06 -36.69 -12.31
N ARG A 353 20.05 -37.44 -11.85
CA ARG A 353 19.05 -38.06 -12.74
C ARG A 353 17.87 -37.12 -12.96
N PRO A 354 17.55 -36.74 -14.20
CA PRO A 354 16.39 -35.90 -14.49
C PRO A 354 15.12 -36.76 -14.55
N ASN A 355 14.21 -36.59 -13.59
CA ASN A 355 12.81 -36.97 -13.78
C ASN A 355 12.06 -35.77 -14.34
N GLY A 356 11.93 -35.73 -15.67
CA GLY A 356 11.17 -34.69 -16.36
C GLY A 356 9.67 -34.98 -16.38
N ALA A 357 8.88 -33.99 -15.95
CA ALA A 357 7.49 -33.69 -16.34
C ALA A 357 7.07 -32.47 -15.51
N GLY A 358 6.49 -31.40 -16.04
CA GLY A 358 6.22 -31.02 -17.41
C GLY A 358 5.40 -29.73 -17.36
N VAL A 359 5.71 -28.73 -18.20
CA VAL A 359 4.95 -27.46 -18.21
C VAL A 359 3.61 -27.68 -18.91
N VAL A 360 2.51 -27.41 -18.22
CA VAL A 360 1.18 -27.22 -18.82
C VAL A 360 0.50 -26.05 -18.10
N CYS A 361 0.39 -24.93 -18.83
CA CYS A 361 -0.36 -23.70 -18.52
C CYS A 361 -0.17 -23.09 -17.13
#